data_AF-K9TSM0-F1
#
_entry.id   AF-K9TSM0-F1
#
_cell.length_a   1.000
_cell.length_b   1.000
_cell.length_c   1.000
_cell.angle_alpha   90.00
_cell.angle_beta   90.00
_cell.angle_gamma   90.00
#
_symmetry.space_group_name_H-M   'P 1'
#
loop_
_entity.id
_entity.type
_entity.pdbx_description
1 polymer ?
#
loop_
_entity_poly.entity_id
_entity_poly.type
_entity_poly.pdbx_seq_one_letter_code
_entity_poly.pdbx_strand_id
1 'polypeptide(L)'
;MTRKPISLRMEPQEWQPFVALCQNEGTTATEQISIFIRQCLAQGLPLCDEDLDIRASNRLNNRINELEEKIGVALAELRLRLTELEEENERLQD
;
A
#
# COMPACT_ATOMS: atom_id res chain seq x y z
N MET A 1 -26.11 3.47 -10.96
CA MET A 1 -25.12 3.30 -9.88
C MET A 1 -25.84 3.42 -8.55
N THR A 2 -26.00 2.32 -7.82
CA THR A 2 -26.63 2.31 -6.49
C THR A 2 -25.61 2.75 -5.44
N ARG A 3 -25.86 3.88 -4.77
CA ARG A 3 -25.03 4.31 -3.64
C ARG A 3 -25.29 3.36 -2.47
N LYS A 4 -24.25 2.65 -2.01
CA LYS A 4 -24.36 1.86 -0.78
C LYS A 4 -24.35 2.80 0.43
N PRO A 5 -25.27 2.64 1.38
CA PRO A 5 -25.22 3.39 2.62
C PRO A 5 -23.96 2.99 3.41
N ILE A 6 -23.30 3.98 4.00
CA ILE A 6 -22.17 3.79 4.91
C ILE A 6 -22.71 4.01 6.32
N SER A 7 -22.51 3.02 7.20
CA SER A 7 -22.80 3.15 8.63
C SER A 7 -21.51 3.43 9.38
N LEU A 8 -21.47 4.54 10.10
CA LEU A 8 -20.35 4.89 10.96
C LEU A 8 -20.77 4.67 12.42
N ARG A 9 -19.88 4.09 13.22
CA ARG A 9 -20.03 4.06 14.67
C ARG A 9 -19.21 5.19 15.24
N MET A 10 -19.83 5.97 16.11
CA MET A 10 -19.17 7.04 16.83
C MET A 10 -19.82 7.13 18.20
N GLU A 11 -19.03 7.43 19.22
CA GLU A 11 -19.56 7.53 20.56
C GLU A 11 -20.50 8.75 20.66
N PRO A 12 -21.64 8.66 21.37
CA PRO A 12 -22.60 9.76 21.47
C PRO A 12 -21.97 11.07 21.96
N GLN A 13 -20.96 10.96 22.83
CA GLN A 13 -20.18 12.08 23.37
C GLN A 13 -19.30 12.80 22.33
N GLU A 14 -18.97 12.14 21.22
CA GLU A 14 -18.20 12.71 20.11
C GLU A 14 -19.14 13.18 18.98
N TRP A 15 -20.27 12.50 18.79
CA TRP A 15 -21.26 12.80 17.77
C TRP A 15 -21.93 14.16 17.95
N GLN A 16 -22.39 14.46 19.16
CA GLN A 16 -23.09 15.72 19.40
C GLN A 16 -22.20 16.95 19.14
N PRO A 17 -20.95 17.02 19.65
CA PRO A 17 -20.04 18.11 19.32
C PRO A 17 -19.73 18.23 17.83
N PHE A 18 -19.52 17.10 17.14
CA PHE A 18 -19.23 17.10 15.70
C PHE A 18 -20.38 17.67 14.88
N VAL A 19 -21.62 17.23 15.15
CA VAL A 19 -22.81 17.75 14.46
C VAL A 19 -22.98 19.24 14.70
N ALA A 20 -22.78 19.71 15.95
CA ALA A 20 -22.85 21.12 16.28
C ALA A 20 -21.79 21.95 15.54
N LEU A 21 -20.57 21.43 15.40
CA LEU A 21 -19.50 22.06 14.61
C LEU A 21 -19.93 22.22 13.16
N CYS A 22 -20.41 21.15 12.51
CA CYS A 22 -20.86 21.21 11.12
C CYS A 22 -21.96 22.24 10.94
N GLN A 23 -22.94 22.27 11.86
CA GLN A 23 -24.03 23.25 11.81
C GLN A 23 -23.53 24.70 11.93
N ASN A 24 -22.56 24.97 12.82
CA ASN A 24 -21.93 26.29 12.95
C ASN A 24 -21.17 26.71 11.68
N GLU A 25 -20.62 25.74 10.94
CA GLU A 25 -19.96 25.95 9.65
C GLU A 25 -20.94 26.00 8.46
N GLY A 26 -22.25 25.85 8.72
CA GLY A 26 -23.28 25.85 7.68
C GLY A 26 -23.30 24.57 6.82
N THR A 27 -22.77 23.46 7.33
CA THR A 27 -22.68 22.17 6.64
C THR A 27 -23.44 21.09 7.41
N THR A 28 -23.74 19.98 6.73
CA THR A 28 -24.22 18.76 7.41
C THR A 28 -23.07 17.82 7.72
N ALA A 29 -23.21 17.05 8.81
CA ALA A 29 -22.27 15.97 9.14
C ALA A 29 -22.04 15.01 7.96
N THR A 30 -23.09 14.67 7.21
CA THR A 30 -23.00 13.80 6.03
C THR A 30 -22.18 14.42 4.90
N GLU A 31 -22.34 15.71 4.63
CA GLU A 31 -21.52 16.42 3.63
C GLU A 31 -20.06 16.46 4.05
N GLN A 32 -19.79 16.78 5.32
CA GLN A 32 -18.43 16.86 5.84
C GLN A 32 -17.72 15.50 5.79
N ILE A 33 -18.40 14.43 6.21
CA ILE A 33 -17.90 13.05 6.09
C ILE A 33 -17.66 12.67 4.63
N SER A 34 -18.56 13.05 3.72
CA SER A 34 -18.39 12.77 2.28
C SER A 34 -17.21 13.52 1.66
N ILE A 35 -16.92 14.74 2.13
CA ILE A 35 -15.74 15.50 1.73
C ILE A 35 -14.48 14.82 2.26
N PHE A 36 -14.46 14.48 3.54
CA PHE A 36 -13.33 13.81 4.18
C PHE A 36 -12.98 12.49 3.49
N ILE A 37 -13.96 11.61 3.27
CA ILE A 37 -13.76 10.33 2.58
C ILE A 37 -13.17 10.54 1.19
N ARG A 38 -13.68 11.52 0.42
CA ARG A 38 -13.14 11.84 -0.91
C ARG A 38 -11.69 12.32 -0.84
N GLN A 39 -11.35 13.14 0.14
CA GLN A 39 -9.97 13.62 0.34
C GLN A 39 -9.03 12.47 0.71
N CYS A 40 -9.45 11.59 1.62
CA CYS A 40 -8.69 10.39 1.95
C CYS A 40 -8.47 9.52 0.72
N LEU A 41 -9.52 9.21 -0.05
CA LEU A 41 -9.38 8.41 -1.27
C LEU A 41 -8.46 9.07 -2.32
N ALA A 42 -8.57 10.40 -2.51
CA ALA A 42 -7.73 11.13 -3.45
C ALA A 42 -6.24 11.15 -3.06
N GLN A 43 -5.96 11.23 -1.76
CA GLN A 43 -4.60 11.14 -1.21
C GLN A 43 -4.13 9.70 -1.06
N GLY A 44 -5.01 8.73 -1.32
CA GLY A 44 -4.77 7.34 -1.01
C GLY A 44 -4.45 7.16 0.47
N LEU A 45 -5.25 7.71 1.38
CA LEU A 45 -5.21 7.39 2.81
C LEU A 45 -6.14 6.19 3.09
N PRO A 46 -5.73 5.26 3.96
CA PRO A 46 -6.58 4.15 4.42
C PRO A 46 -7.77 4.71 5.22
N LEU A 47 -8.96 4.11 5.05
CA LEU A 47 -10.19 4.51 5.75
C LEU A 47 -10.53 3.57 6.91
N CYS A 48 -9.94 2.38 6.94
CA CYS A 48 -9.98 1.45 8.08
C CYS A 48 -8.63 0.74 8.29
N ASP A 49 -8.47 0.09 9.44
CA ASP A 49 -7.27 -0.67 9.79
C ASP A 49 -7.01 -1.84 8.82
N GLU A 50 -8.06 -2.45 8.27
CA GLU A 50 -7.96 -3.51 7.27
C GLU A 50 -7.32 -2.99 5.97
N ASP A 51 -7.55 -1.73 5.60
CA ASP A 51 -6.89 -1.08 4.46
C ASP A 51 -5.39 -0.87 4.70
N LEU A 52 -4.98 -0.64 5.96
CA LEU A 52 -3.58 -0.52 6.36
C LEU A 52 -2.85 -1.85 6.18
N ASP A 53 -3.47 -2.95 6.62
CA ASP A 53 -2.89 -4.29 6.48
C ASP A 53 -2.70 -4.69 5.01
N ILE A 54 -3.69 -4.41 4.15
CA ILE A 54 -3.58 -4.68 2.70
C ILE A 54 -2.43 -3.88 2.08
N ARG A 55 -2.26 -2.62 2.47
CA ARG A 55 -1.17 -1.77 1.95
C ARG A 55 0.20 -2.20 2.42
N ALA A 56 0.33 -2.51 3.71
CA ALA A 56 1.57 -3.03 4.26
C ALA A 56 1.96 -4.33 3.56
N SER A 57 1.00 -5.23 3.35
CA SER A 57 1.18 -6.49 2.63
C SER A 57 1.60 -6.26 1.17
N ASN A 58 0.92 -5.38 0.43
CA ASN A 58 1.29 -5.05 -0.96
C ASN A 58 2.69 -4.41 -1.06
N ARG A 59 3.06 -3.54 -0.11
CA ARG A 59 4.39 -2.93 -0.08
C ARG A 59 5.48 -3.97 0.18
N LEU A 60 5.23 -4.93 1.07
CA LEU A 60 6.13 -6.04 1.33
C LEU A 60 6.26 -6.95 0.10
N ASN A 61 5.15 -7.31 -0.54
CA ASN A 61 5.17 -8.12 -1.77
C ASN A 61 5.96 -7.46 -2.90
N ASN A 62 5.77 -6.16 -3.14
CA ASN A 62 6.57 -5.45 -4.15
C ASN A 62 8.07 -5.52 -3.84
N ARG A 63 8.44 -5.37 -2.56
CA ARG A 63 9.84 -5.44 -2.13
C ARG A 63 10.40 -6.85 -2.20
N ILE A 64 9.58 -7.88 -1.97
CA ILE A 64 9.95 -9.28 -2.20
C ILE A 64 10.23 -9.49 -3.68
N ASN A 65 9.33 -9.08 -4.57
CA ASN A 65 9.51 -9.22 -6.02
C ASN A 65 10.80 -8.52 -6.51
N GLU A 66 11.06 -7.29 -6.06
CA GLU A 66 12.31 -6.57 -6.39
C GLU A 66 13.57 -7.30 -5.91
N LEU A 67 13.51 -7.94 -4.74
CA LEU A 67 14.63 -8.71 -4.20
C LEU A 67 14.81 -10.03 -4.97
N GLU A 68 13.73 -10.71 -5.32
CA GLU A 68 13.75 -11.94 -6.13
C GLU A 68 14.38 -11.69 -7.50
N GLU A 69 14.03 -10.57 -8.16
CA GLU A 69 14.63 -10.17 -9.43
C GLU A 69 16.14 -9.94 -9.29
N LYS A 70 16.57 -9.18 -8.27
CA LYS A 70 18.00 -8.92 -8.01
C LYS A 70 18.78 -10.21 -7.74
N ILE A 71 18.20 -11.14 -6.98
CA ILE A 71 18.80 -12.45 -6.72
C ILE A 71 18.91 -13.25 -8.02
N GLY A 72 17.90 -13.22 -8.87
CA GLY A 72 17.91 -13.88 -10.18
C GLY A 72 19.04 -13.38 -11.07
N VAL A 73 19.23 -12.05 -11.16
CA VAL A 73 20.32 -11.43 -11.93
C VAL A 73 21.68 -11.82 -11.36
N ALA A 74 21.88 -11.69 -10.06
CA ALA A 74 23.15 -12.04 -9.41
C ALA A 74 23.52 -13.52 -9.59
N LEU A 75 22.53 -14.42 -9.54
CA LEU A 75 22.74 -15.85 -9.81
C LEU A 75 23.14 -16.11 -11.26
N ALA A 76 22.56 -15.39 -12.23
CA ALA A 76 22.93 -15.53 -13.63
C ALA A 76 24.37 -15.06 -13.90
N GLU A 77 24.77 -13.94 -13.31
CA GLU A 77 26.14 -13.41 -13.41
C GLU A 77 27.17 -14.36 -12.78
N LEU A 78 26.88 -14.91 -11.59
CA LEU A 78 27.77 -15.88 -10.95
C LEU A 78 27.92 -17.17 -11.78
N ARG A 79 26.83 -17.65 -12.39
CA ARG A 79 26.88 -18.83 -13.26
C ARG A 79 27.75 -18.58 -14.49
N LEU A 80 27.58 -17.42 -15.13
CA LEU A 80 28.40 -17.04 -16.28
C LEU A 80 29.89 -16.99 -15.88
N ARG A 81 30.20 -16.35 -14.74
CA ARG A 81 31.57 -16.23 -14.27
C ARG A 81 32.18 -17.58 -13.91
N LEU A 82 31.39 -18.50 -13.37
CA LEU A 82 31.85 -19.86 -13.08
C LEU A 82 32.22 -20.59 -14.37
N THR A 83 31.37 -20.51 -15.40
CA THR A 83 31.66 -21.13 -16.71
C THR A 83 32.91 -20.56 -17.36
N GLU A 84 33.11 -19.23 -17.32
CA GLU A 84 34.34 -18.60 -17.83
C GLU A 84 35.60 -19.12 -17.12
N LEU A 85 35.54 -19.27 -15.79
CA LEU A 85 36.66 -19.78 -14.99
C LEU A 85 36.91 -21.26 -15.23
N GLU A 86 35.86 -22.06 -15.43
CA GLU A 86 35.97 -23.49 -15.79
C GLU A 86 36.66 -23.64 -17.16
N GLU A 87 36.24 -22.87 -18.16
CA GLU A 87 36.88 -22.88 -19.49
C GLU A 87 38.35 -22.40 -19.45
N GLU A 88 38.67 -21.38 -18.65
CA GLU A 88 40.04 -20.89 -18.49
C GLU A 88 40.93 -21.95 -17.82
N ASN A 89 40.41 -22.65 -16.80
CA ASN A 89 41.14 -23.69 -16.10
C ASN A 89 41.41 -24.91 -17.00
N GLU A 90 40.45 -25.32 -17.85
CA GLU A 90 40.68 -26.38 -18.85
C GLU A 90 41.81 -26.01 -19.82
N ARG A 91 41.83 -24.78 -20.35
CA ARG A 91 42.88 -24.31 -21.27
C ARG A 91 44.27 -24.25 -20.66
N LEU A 92 44.38 -24.11 -19.34
CA LEU A 92 45.66 -24.07 -18.63
C LEU A 92 46.17 -25.48 -18.27
N GLN A 93 45.31 -26.50 -18.36
CA GLN A 93 45.64 -27.89 -18.05
C GLN A 93 46.03 -28.72 -19.28
N ASP A 94 45.70 -28.25 -20.49
CA ASP A 94 46.16 -28.78 -21.80
C ASP A 94 47.53 -28.20 -22.23
#